data_AF-A0A166D1K9-F1
#
_entry.id   AF-A0A166D1K9-F1
#
_cell.length_a   1.000
_cell.length_b   1.000
_cell.length_c   1.000
_cell.angle_alpha   90.00
_cell.angle_beta   90.00
_cell.angle_gamma   90.00
#
_symmetry.space_group_name_H-M   'P 1'
#
loop_
_entity.id
_entity.type
_entity.pdbx_description
1 polymer ?
#
loop_
_entity_poly.entity_id
_entity_poly.type
_entity_poly.pdbx_seq_one_letter_code
_entity_poly.pdbx_strand_id
1 'polypeptide(L)'
;MQLSANRDWVDYARIVSGVLFIAAGIAKAFPQIEDIGQTLQQMAQANSGTVLAPLSTFLATQYLAVNALVGVAFVASGLAFLTRRMLVLAATGQLIMLAMFIVLLFRFQPSILVIDLPFMLAAAFVLRRALVSRQEQVVSE
;
A
#
# COMPACT_ATOMS: atom_id res chain seq x y z
N MET A 1 -10.80 33.19 4.86
CA MET A 1 -10.27 32.83 3.52
C MET A 1 -9.10 31.85 3.65
N GLN A 2 -9.30 30.69 4.32
CA GLN A 2 -8.24 29.68 4.59
C GLN A 2 -8.65 28.25 4.19
N LEU A 3 -9.87 28.06 3.66
CA LEU A 3 -10.41 26.73 3.34
C LEU A 3 -10.05 26.25 1.92
N SER A 4 -9.57 27.11 1.02
CA SER A 4 -9.15 26.71 -0.34
C SER A 4 -7.80 26.00 -0.34
N ALA A 5 -6.80 26.54 0.36
CA ALA A 5 -5.43 26.00 0.35
C ALA A 5 -5.34 24.55 0.88
N ASN A 6 -6.15 24.17 1.88
CA ASN A 6 -6.14 22.83 2.46
C ASN A 6 -6.86 21.78 1.58
N ARG A 7 -7.64 22.22 0.58
CA ARG A 7 -8.30 21.33 -0.37
C ARG A 7 -7.33 20.89 -1.47
N ASP A 8 -6.49 21.80 -1.94
CA ASP A 8 -5.58 21.59 -3.07
C ASP A 8 -4.45 20.61 -2.73
N TRP A 9 -3.78 20.79 -1.60
CA TRP A 9 -2.65 19.95 -1.18
C TRP A 9 -2.99 18.46 -1.04
N VAL A 10 -4.22 18.15 -0.62
CA VAL A 10 -4.65 16.75 -0.43
C VAL A 10 -5.00 16.10 -1.76
N ASP A 11 -5.52 16.87 -2.71
CA ASP A 11 -5.71 16.39 -4.07
C ASP A 11 -4.37 16.15 -4.76
N TYR A 12 -3.37 17.01 -4.54
CA TYR A 12 -1.99 16.76 -5.00
C TYR A 12 -1.38 15.52 -4.34
N ALA A 13 -1.45 15.39 -3.02
CA ALA A 13 -0.94 14.22 -2.30
C ALA A 13 -1.59 12.92 -2.82
N ARG A 14 -2.91 12.93 -3.04
CA ARG A 14 -3.62 11.78 -3.62
C ARG A 14 -3.11 11.45 -5.02
N ILE A 15 -2.95 12.44 -5.90
CA ILE A 15 -2.48 12.23 -7.26
C ILE A 15 -1.06 11.68 -7.25
N VAL A 16 -0.17 12.29 -6.46
CA VAL A 16 1.22 11.84 -6.30
C VAL A 16 1.25 10.41 -5.78
N SER A 17 0.54 10.09 -4.70
CA SER A 17 0.43 8.72 -4.20
C SER A 17 -0.14 7.75 -5.23
N GLY A 18 -1.15 8.17 -6.00
CA GLY A 18 -1.75 7.35 -7.05
C GLY A 18 -0.76 7.01 -8.17
N VAL A 19 -0.01 8.01 -8.65
CA VAL A 19 1.05 7.83 -9.64
C VAL A 19 2.17 6.94 -9.09
N LEU A 20 2.59 7.16 -7.85
CA LEU A 20 3.62 6.35 -7.20
C LEU A 20 3.16 4.90 -7.01
N PHE A 21 1.90 4.65 -6.66
CA PHE A 21 1.37 3.28 -6.56
C PHE A 21 1.33 2.59 -7.92
N ILE A 22 0.94 3.29 -8.99
CA ILE A 22 1.01 2.73 -10.35
C ILE A 22 2.46 2.41 -10.71
N ALA A 23 3.38 3.35 -10.48
CA ALA A 23 4.80 3.16 -10.76
C ALA A 23 5.38 1.97 -9.97
N ALA A 24 5.05 1.84 -8.68
CA ALA A 24 5.47 0.72 -7.84
C ALA A 24 4.88 -0.61 -8.34
N GLY A 25 3.60 -0.64 -8.71
CA GLY A 25 2.96 -1.83 -9.26
C GLY A 25 3.58 -2.27 -10.59
N ILE A 26 3.96 -1.33 -11.45
CA ILE A 26 4.67 -1.60 -12.71
C ILE A 26 6.10 -2.07 -12.43
N ALA A 27 6.82 -1.42 -11.50
CA ALA A 27 8.18 -1.77 -11.13
C ALA A 27 8.30 -3.24 -10.66
N LYS A 28 7.26 -3.76 -10.00
CA LYS A 28 7.17 -5.17 -9.57
C LYS A 28 7.20 -6.18 -10.72
N ALA A 29 6.92 -5.77 -11.96
CA ALA A 29 7.06 -6.62 -13.14
C ALA A 29 8.51 -6.76 -13.64
N PHE A 30 9.44 -5.95 -13.12
CA PHE A 30 10.83 -5.91 -13.56
C PHE A 30 11.76 -6.42 -12.44
N PRO A 31 12.21 -7.70 -12.50
CA PRO A 31 13.10 -8.26 -11.48
C PRO A 31 14.46 -7.56 -11.39
N GLN A 32 14.83 -6.80 -12.43
CA GLN A 32 16.05 -5.98 -12.44
C GLN A 32 16.01 -4.81 -11.46
N ILE A 33 14.81 -4.39 -11.02
CA ILE A 33 14.60 -3.29 -10.08
C ILE A 33 14.50 -3.84 -8.65
N GLU A 34 13.73 -4.90 -8.44
CA GLU A 34 13.52 -5.53 -7.14
C GLU A 34 13.42 -7.06 -7.30
N ASP A 35 14.38 -7.81 -6.75
CA ASP A 35 14.31 -9.28 -6.71
C ASP A 35 13.41 -9.72 -5.55
N ILE A 36 12.12 -9.77 -5.84
CA ILE A 36 11.09 -10.11 -4.85
C ILE A 36 11.21 -11.57 -4.42
N GLY A 37 11.69 -12.46 -5.30
CA GLY A 37 11.93 -13.86 -4.94
C GLY A 37 12.98 -13.97 -3.84
N GLN A 38 14.11 -13.28 -4.02
CA GLN A 38 15.18 -13.24 -3.03
C GLN A 38 14.72 -12.56 -1.73
N THR A 39 14.03 -11.42 -1.81
CA THR A 39 13.48 -10.70 -0.64
C THR A 39 12.52 -11.56 0.17
N LEU A 40 11.59 -12.28 -0.48
CA LEU A 40 10.64 -13.14 0.21
C LEU A 40 11.32 -14.37 0.84
N GLN A 41 12.35 -14.93 0.19
CA GLN A 41 13.15 -16.03 0.77
C GLN A 41 13.93 -15.58 2.01
N GLN A 42 14.59 -14.42 1.94
CA GLN A 42 15.33 -13.88 3.09
C GLN A 42 14.39 -13.51 4.25
N MET A 43 13.20 -12.99 3.94
CA MET A 43 12.15 -12.78 4.94
C MET A 43 11.67 -14.10 5.56
N ALA A 44 11.49 -15.16 4.78
CA ALA A 44 11.12 -16.48 5.32
C ALA A 44 12.20 -17.04 6.26
N GLN A 45 13.48 -16.83 5.93
CA GLN A 45 14.59 -17.18 6.82
C GLN A 45 14.58 -16.35 8.10
N ALA A 46 14.36 -15.03 8.02
CA ALA A 46 14.31 -14.15 9.18
C ALA A 46 13.13 -14.44 10.13
N ASN A 47 12.03 -14.98 9.59
CA ASN A 47 10.86 -15.40 10.35
C ASN A 47 10.89 -16.88 10.76
N SER A 48 11.97 -17.60 10.46
CA SER A 48 12.13 -19.00 10.89
C SER A 48 12.08 -19.12 12.43
N GLY A 49 11.41 -20.16 12.92
CA GLY A 49 11.21 -20.36 14.37
C GLY A 49 10.16 -19.44 15.03
N THR A 50 9.41 -18.66 14.25
CA THR A 50 8.30 -17.83 14.75
C THR A 50 6.93 -18.37 14.33
N VAL A 51 5.86 -17.82 14.94
CA VAL A 51 4.48 -18.06 14.51
C VAL A 51 4.20 -17.59 13.08
N LEU A 52 5.04 -16.72 12.50
CA LEU A 52 4.91 -16.22 11.13
C LEU A 52 5.59 -17.12 10.09
N ALA A 53 6.39 -18.11 10.52
CA ALA A 53 7.15 -18.98 9.62
C ALA A 53 6.30 -19.67 8.54
N PRO A 54 5.10 -20.21 8.82
CA PRO A 54 4.27 -20.86 7.79
C PRO A 54 3.83 -19.86 6.70
N LEU A 55 3.43 -18.66 7.12
CA LEU A 55 2.96 -17.61 6.22
C LEU A 55 4.11 -17.08 5.36
N SER A 56 5.26 -16.75 5.95
CA SER A 56 6.41 -16.26 5.20
C SER A 56 6.96 -17.31 4.22
N THR A 57 6.94 -18.59 4.59
CA THR A 57 7.35 -19.70 3.70
C THR A 57 6.38 -19.89 2.55
N PHE A 58 5.07 -19.80 2.81
CA PHE A 58 4.06 -19.83 1.76
C PHE A 58 4.26 -18.69 0.75
N LEU A 59 4.48 -17.46 1.24
CA LEU A 59 4.73 -16.30 0.39
C LEU A 59 6.00 -16.47 -0.46
N ALA A 60 7.08 -17.00 0.14
CA ALA A 60 8.32 -17.29 -0.59
C ALA A 60 8.16 -18.38 -1.66
N THR A 61 7.30 -19.37 -1.41
CA THR A 61 7.03 -20.46 -2.36
C THR A 61 6.19 -19.98 -3.54
N GLN A 62 5.19 -19.14 -3.27
CA GLN A 62 4.26 -18.59 -4.26
C GLN A 62 4.66 -17.17 -4.70
N TYR A 63 5.95 -16.85 -4.67
CA TYR A 63 6.45 -15.49 -4.85
C TYR A 63 5.97 -14.83 -6.14
N LEU A 64 5.89 -15.58 -7.25
CA LEU A 64 5.38 -15.09 -8.53
C LEU A 64 3.91 -14.65 -8.44
N ALA A 65 3.06 -15.50 -7.87
CA ALA A 65 1.63 -15.23 -7.73
C ALA A 65 1.37 -14.07 -6.75
N VAL A 66 2.08 -14.06 -5.61
CA VAL A 66 2.01 -12.99 -4.61
C VAL A 66 2.48 -11.66 -5.23
N ASN A 67 3.59 -11.67 -5.94
CA ASN A 67 4.13 -10.48 -6.57
C ASN A 67 3.16 -9.91 -7.63
N ALA A 68 2.61 -10.78 -8.49
CA ALA A 68 1.62 -10.37 -9.48
C ALA A 68 0.36 -9.79 -8.81
N LEU A 69 -0.15 -10.44 -7.76
CA LEU A 69 -1.31 -9.97 -7.01
C LEU A 69 -1.06 -8.60 -6.38
N VAL A 70 0.08 -8.43 -5.71
CA VAL A 70 0.47 -7.15 -5.09
C VAL A 70 0.69 -6.07 -6.15
N GLY A 71 1.33 -6.38 -7.27
CA GLY A 71 1.51 -5.47 -8.39
C GLY A 71 0.18 -4.99 -8.97
N VAL A 72 -0.74 -5.91 -9.25
CA VAL A 72 -2.10 -5.58 -9.72
C VAL A 72 -2.86 -4.75 -8.68
N ALA A 73 -2.75 -5.09 -7.40
CA ALA A 73 -3.37 -4.33 -6.32
C ALA A 73 -2.83 -2.90 -6.22
N PHE A 74 -1.52 -2.70 -6.41
CA PHE A 74 -0.90 -1.38 -6.45
C PHE A 74 -1.41 -0.55 -7.63
N VAL A 75 -1.46 -1.12 -8.84
CA VAL A 75 -1.98 -0.42 -10.03
C VAL A 75 -3.46 -0.08 -9.84
N ALA A 76 -4.27 -1.04 -9.39
CA ALA A 76 -5.70 -0.83 -9.16
C ALA A 76 -5.96 0.24 -8.10
N SER A 77 -5.19 0.23 -7.00
CA SER A 77 -5.28 1.24 -5.95
C SER A 77 -4.84 2.61 -6.45
N GLY A 78 -3.76 2.69 -7.24
CA GLY A 78 -3.32 3.95 -7.83
C GLY A 78 -4.36 4.55 -8.79
N LEU A 79 -5.02 3.71 -9.60
CA LEU A 79 -6.15 4.13 -10.45
C LEU A 79 -7.36 4.60 -9.62
N ALA A 80 -7.68 3.93 -8.52
CA ALA A 80 -8.74 4.36 -7.60
C ALA A 80 -8.43 5.72 -6.95
N PHE A 81 -7.15 5.96 -6.61
CA PHE A 81 -6.69 7.26 -6.11
C PHE A 81 -6.79 8.35 -7.17
N LEU A 82 -6.50 8.07 -8.44
CA LEU A 82 -6.63 9.06 -9.52
C LEU A 82 -8.09 9.38 -9.88
N THR A 83 -8.94 8.35 -9.97
CA THR A 83 -10.33 8.46 -10.42
C THR A 83 -11.31 8.85 -9.30
N ARG A 84 -10.86 8.85 -8.03
CA ARG A 84 -11.68 8.94 -6.81
C ARG A 84 -12.72 7.81 -6.67
N ARG A 85 -12.78 6.86 -7.59
CA ARG A 85 -13.76 5.76 -7.58
C ARG A 85 -13.25 4.64 -6.69
N MET A 86 -14.10 4.16 -5.78
CA MET A 86 -13.77 3.12 -4.79
C MET A 86 -12.57 3.48 -3.89
N LEU A 87 -12.30 4.77 -3.70
CA LEU A 87 -11.15 5.29 -2.96
C LEU A 87 -11.08 4.78 -1.51
N VAL A 88 -12.23 4.65 -0.83
CA VAL A 88 -12.30 4.07 0.52
C VAL A 88 -11.83 2.61 0.52
N LEU A 89 -12.29 1.80 -0.44
CA LEU A 89 -11.92 0.39 -0.54
C LEU A 89 -10.43 0.23 -0.86
N ALA A 90 -9.93 1.01 -1.81
CA ALA A 90 -8.52 1.02 -2.18
C ALA A 90 -7.63 1.44 -1.01
N ALA A 91 -7.97 2.52 -0.30
CA ALA A 91 -7.19 2.98 0.84
C ALA A 91 -7.22 1.96 2.01
N THR A 92 -8.36 1.36 2.31
CA THR A 92 -8.47 0.30 3.33
C THR A 92 -7.64 -0.92 2.94
N GLY A 93 -7.75 -1.40 1.70
CA GLY A 93 -6.95 -2.52 1.21
C GLY A 93 -5.44 -2.25 1.32
N GLN A 94 -5.03 -1.04 0.98
CA GLN A 94 -3.63 -0.63 1.08
C GLN A 94 -3.12 -0.60 2.51
N LEU A 95 -3.93 -0.12 3.46
CA LEU A 95 -3.58 -0.13 4.88
C LEU A 95 -3.45 -1.55 5.43
N ILE A 96 -4.36 -2.45 5.06
CA ILE A 96 -4.30 -3.86 5.47
C ILE A 96 -3.03 -4.52 4.91
N MET A 97 -2.76 -4.33 3.62
CA MET A 97 -1.59 -4.87 2.96
C MET A 97 -0.30 -4.34 3.60
N LEU A 98 -0.19 -3.04 3.82
CA LEU A 98 0.96 -2.42 4.49
C LEU A 98 1.13 -2.95 5.91
N ALA A 99 0.06 -3.05 6.70
CA ALA A 99 0.13 -3.61 8.05
C ALA A 99 0.67 -5.06 8.04
N MET A 100 0.21 -5.88 7.10
CA MET A 100 0.73 -7.24 6.94
C MET A 100 2.20 -7.26 6.55
N PHE A 101 2.60 -6.43 5.57
CA PHE A 101 4.00 -6.32 5.15
C PHE A 101 4.89 -5.85 6.30
N ILE A 102 4.45 -4.89 7.11
CA ILE A 102 5.18 -4.41 8.29
C ILE A 102 5.44 -5.57 9.25
N VAL A 103 4.41 -6.34 9.62
CA VAL A 103 4.54 -7.47 10.55
C VAL A 103 5.52 -8.52 10.01
N LEU A 104 5.49 -8.78 8.71
CA LEU A 104 6.33 -9.80 8.08
C LEU A 104 7.78 -9.33 7.85
N LEU A 105 7.98 -8.08 7.46
CA LEU A 105 9.30 -7.52 7.12
C LEU A 105 10.05 -6.91 8.31
N PHE A 106 9.38 -6.66 9.45
CA PHE A 106 9.98 -5.97 10.60
C PHE A 106 11.32 -6.57 11.05
N ARG A 107 11.46 -7.90 10.98
CA ARG A 107 12.70 -8.61 11.34
C ARG A 107 13.75 -8.65 10.24
N PHE A 108 13.34 -8.58 8.99
CA PHE A 108 14.23 -8.76 7.85
C PHE A 108 14.86 -7.43 7.42
N GLN A 109 14.03 -6.42 7.14
CA GLN A 109 14.51 -5.18 6.54
C GLN A 109 13.69 -3.96 7.02
N PRO A 110 14.01 -3.41 8.20
CA PRO A 110 13.26 -2.29 8.78
C PRO A 110 13.37 -1.00 7.93
N SER A 111 14.37 -0.89 7.06
CA SER A 111 14.49 0.26 6.14
C SER A 111 13.34 0.33 5.13
N ILE A 112 12.77 -0.81 4.72
CA ILE A 112 11.59 -0.82 3.83
C ILE A 112 10.39 -0.16 4.52
N LEU A 113 10.26 -0.33 5.85
CA LEU A 113 9.19 0.30 6.63
C LEU A 113 9.25 1.83 6.59
N VAL A 114 10.46 2.41 6.54
CA VAL A 114 10.65 3.86 6.46
C VAL A 114 10.15 4.41 5.12
N ILE A 115 10.32 3.64 4.05
CA ILE A 115 9.85 4.00 2.71
C ILE A 115 8.33 3.82 2.59
N ASP A 116 7.77 2.81 3.24
CA ASP A 116 6.34 2.50 3.23
C ASP A 116 5.49 3.39 4.14
N LEU A 117 6.09 3.97 5.19
CA LEU A 117 5.44 4.85 6.17
C LEU A 117 4.72 6.05 5.54
N PRO A 118 5.35 6.83 4.64
CA PRO A 118 4.69 7.91 3.92
C PRO A 118 3.44 7.45 3.15
N PHE A 119 3.49 6.29 2.50
CA PHE A 119 2.35 5.72 1.79
C PHE A 119 1.23 5.30 2.74
N MET A 120 1.58 4.74 3.89
CA MET A 120 0.62 4.39 4.93
C MET A 120 -0.08 5.63 5.48
N LEU A 121 0.67 6.68 5.78
CA LEU A 121 0.13 7.95 6.27
C LEU A 121 -0.76 8.61 5.21
N ALA A 122 -0.34 8.62 3.95
CA ALA A 122 -1.14 9.16 2.86
C ALA A 122 -2.45 8.39 2.70
N ALA A 123 -2.42 7.05 2.71
CA ALA A 123 -3.62 6.21 2.61
C ALA A 123 -4.57 6.43 3.79
N ALA A 124 -4.04 6.47 5.02
CA ALA A 124 -4.84 6.75 6.23
C ALA A 124 -5.49 8.13 6.19
N PHE A 125 -4.75 9.14 5.74
CA PHE A 125 -5.25 10.50 5.65
C PHE A 125 -6.35 10.63 4.58
N VAL A 126 -6.12 10.03 3.40
CA VAL A 126 -7.10 9.97 2.31
C VAL A 126 -8.37 9.24 2.74
N LEU A 127 -8.24 8.12 3.46
CA LEU A 127 -9.36 7.35 3.99
C LEU A 127 -10.17 8.17 5.01
N ARG A 128 -9.50 8.79 6.00
CA ARG A 128 -10.15 9.62 7.01
C ARG A 128 -10.97 10.73 6.35
N ARG A 129 -10.40 11.42 5.37
CA ARG A 129 -11.10 12.49 4.66
C ARG A 129 -12.28 11.97 3.85
N ALA A 130 -12.12 10.85 3.16
CA ALA A 130 -13.20 10.24 2.38
C ALA A 130 -14.38 9.79 3.26
N LEU A 131 -14.11 9.31 4.47
CA LEU A 131 -15.13 8.95 5.44
C LEU A 131 -15.87 10.18 5.99
N VAL A 132 -15.14 11.26 6.34
CA VAL A 132 -15.74 12.52 6.81
C VAL A 132 -16.64 13.13 5.73
N SER A 133 -16.17 13.20 4.47
CA SER A 133 -16.98 13.74 3.37
C SER A 133 -18.22 12.91 3.06
N ARG A 134 -18.21 11.59 3.31
CA ARG A 134 -19.42 10.76 3.20
C ARG A 134 -20.43 11.05 4.32
N GLN A 135 -19.98 11.29 5.55
CA GLN A 135 -20.87 11.64 6.65
C GLN A 135 -21.56 12.99 6.43
N GLU A 136 -20.83 13.99 5.91
CA GLU A 136 -21.41 15.30 5.59
C GLU A 136 -22.53 15.22 4.53
N GLN A 137 -22.40 14.32 3.55
CA GLN A 137 -23.45 14.10 2.55
C GLN A 137 -24.69 13.43 3.14
N VAL A 138 -24.53 12.46 4.04
CA VAL A 138 -25.65 11.74 4.67
C VAL A 138 -26.41 12.60 5.68
N VAL A 139 -25.77 13.57 6.32
CA VAL A 139 -26.43 14.50 7.27
C VAL A 139 -27.18 15.64 6.54
N SER A 140 -26.89 15.85 5.25
CA SER A 140 -27.50 16.89 4.43
C SER A 140 -28.70 16.42 3.60
N GLU A 141 -29.00 15.11 3.62
CA GLU A 141 -30.20 14.48 3.04
C GLU A 141 -31.28 14.25 4.12
#